data_AF-A0A445JZR1-F1
#
_entry.id   AF-A0A445JZR1-F1
#
_cell.length_a   1.000
_cell.length_b   1.000
_cell.length_c   1.000
_cell.angle_alpha   90.00
_cell.angle_beta   90.00
_cell.angle_gamma   90.00
#
_symmetry.space_group_name_H-M   'P 1'
#
loop_
_entity.id
_entity.type
_entity.pdbx_description
1 polymer ?
#
loop_
_entity_poly.entity_id
_entity_poly.type
_entity_poly.pdbx_seq_one_letter_code
_entity_poly.pdbx_strand_id
1 'polypeptide(L)'
;MKNNNNTKLILLHKQTLTPNTAASTLFSSHRLWLFFFFLLFSTLLFTWTLISTTISSTSTSSSAVTSPLPPSVTKALLHYAAAANSSTKPMSPAEISAVSTSLLRLPPRPNLLVFGLTHESLLWAALNHRGGRTVFLDENEYAISKFESSNPGVEAYDIQFTTKVSEYPKLLSQAQSQAQNDCRPVQNLLFSECKLAINDLPNHIYQVAWDVILVDGPKGYFPAAPGRMAPIFTAAVLARSKISGGETHVFVHDFGREVERVFSEEFLCKENLVELVDSLGHFVVKSEAHDGESAVFCKNSSSKVVGDEED
;
A
#
# COMPACT_ATOMS: atom_id res chain seq x y z
N MET A 1 -2.21 31.63 79.59
CA MET A 1 -2.28 33.09 79.32
C MET A 1 -1.13 33.81 79.99
N LYS A 2 -0.12 34.25 79.24
CA LYS A 2 0.55 35.56 79.36
C LYS A 2 1.69 35.61 78.34
N ASN A 3 1.42 36.35 77.27
CA ASN A 3 2.35 36.73 76.23
C ASN A 3 3.19 37.90 76.77
N ASN A 4 4.51 37.89 76.58
CA ASN A 4 5.35 39.05 76.88
C ASN A 4 6.33 39.28 75.72
N ASN A 5 6.00 40.29 74.92
CA ASN A 5 6.86 40.87 73.90
C ASN A 5 7.99 41.66 74.56
N ASN A 6 9.22 41.52 74.08
CA ASN A 6 10.27 42.52 74.28
C ASN A 6 11.00 42.76 72.96
N THR A 7 10.69 43.90 72.37
CA THR A 7 11.21 44.46 71.12
C THR A 7 12.66 44.92 71.32
N LYS A 8 13.59 44.49 70.45
CA LYS A 8 14.97 45.02 70.40
C LYS A 8 15.05 46.18 69.41
N LEU A 9 15.50 47.31 69.92
CA LEU A 9 15.74 48.59 69.25
C LEU A 9 16.96 48.47 68.32
N ILE A 10 16.82 48.86 67.04
CA ILE A 10 17.93 48.98 66.09
C ILE A 10 18.34 50.46 66.02
N LEU A 11 19.58 50.74 66.42
CA LEU A 11 20.17 52.08 66.46
C LEU A 11 20.79 52.41 65.08
N LEU A 12 20.26 53.41 64.39
CA LEU A 12 20.78 53.93 63.12
C LEU A 12 21.96 54.88 63.37
N HIS A 13 23.13 54.57 62.80
CA HIS A 13 24.33 55.40 62.85
C HIS A 13 24.31 56.43 61.70
N LYS A 14 24.27 57.71 62.04
CA LYS A 14 24.20 58.85 61.11
C LYS A 14 25.61 59.35 60.80
N GLN A 15 26.13 59.06 59.61
CA GLN A 15 27.38 59.66 59.13
C GLN A 15 27.13 61.09 58.65
N THR A 16 27.83 62.04 59.27
CA THR A 16 27.85 63.47 58.96
C THR A 16 28.81 63.76 57.80
N LEU A 17 28.29 64.32 56.71
CA LEU A 17 29.07 64.94 55.64
C LEU A 17 29.31 66.42 55.95
N THR A 18 30.57 66.83 56.01
CA THR A 18 31.01 68.23 56.01
C THR A 18 30.89 68.83 54.60
N PRO A 19 30.36 70.06 54.42
CA PRO A 19 30.36 70.74 53.13
C PRO A 19 31.63 71.59 53.01
N ASN A 20 32.26 71.60 51.84
CA ASN A 20 33.12 72.72 51.48
C ASN A 20 33.04 73.03 49.98
N THR A 21 32.66 74.29 49.76
CA THR A 21 33.12 75.21 48.72
C THR A 21 32.73 74.97 47.26
N ALA A 22 31.96 75.94 46.77
CA ALA A 22 31.67 76.23 45.39
C ALA A 22 32.94 76.28 44.52
N ALA A 23 32.88 75.63 43.37
CA ALA A 23 33.72 75.93 42.21
C ALA A 23 32.82 75.93 40.98
N SER A 24 32.52 77.13 40.50
CA SER A 24 32.06 77.39 39.14
C SER A 24 33.09 76.87 38.15
N THR A 25 32.76 75.88 37.31
CA THR A 25 33.53 75.61 36.10
C THR A 25 32.60 75.27 34.94
N LEU A 26 32.82 75.99 33.84
CA LEU A 26 32.13 75.91 32.57
C LEU A 26 32.06 74.46 32.07
N PHE A 27 30.86 74.02 31.67
CA PHE A 27 30.70 72.84 30.83
C PHE A 27 31.42 73.10 29.49
N SER A 28 32.59 72.48 29.30
CA SER A 28 33.32 72.50 28.04
C SER A 28 32.50 71.75 26.98
N SER A 29 31.96 72.49 26.01
CA SER A 29 31.13 72.01 24.88
C SER A 29 31.77 70.83 24.11
N HIS A 30 33.09 70.69 24.21
CA HIS A 30 33.87 69.64 23.57
C HIS A 30 33.64 68.24 24.18
N ARG A 31 33.35 68.15 25.49
CA ARG A 31 33.07 66.86 26.16
C ARG A 31 31.67 66.35 25.85
N LEU A 32 30.70 67.26 25.71
CA LEU A 32 29.33 66.94 25.28
C LEU A 32 29.30 66.47 23.82
N TRP A 33 30.11 67.07 22.95
CA TRP A 33 30.21 66.67 21.54
C TRP A 33 30.82 65.26 21.37
N LEU A 34 31.87 64.93 22.14
CA LEU A 34 32.46 63.59 22.14
C LEU A 34 31.46 62.53 22.64
N PHE A 35 30.64 62.87 23.64
CA PHE A 35 29.60 61.97 24.14
C PHE A 35 28.51 61.71 23.10
N PHE A 36 28.07 62.76 22.39
CA PHE A 36 27.13 62.63 21.28
C PHE A 36 27.69 61.81 20.12
N PHE A 37 28.95 62.02 19.75
CA PHE A 37 29.61 61.25 18.69
C PHE A 37 29.72 59.76 19.06
N PHE A 38 30.05 59.45 20.32
CA PHE A 38 30.13 58.08 20.81
C PHE A 38 28.77 57.37 20.81
N LEU A 39 27.70 58.07 21.22
CA LEU A 39 26.32 57.55 21.18
C LEU A 39 25.86 57.28 19.74
N LEU A 40 26.12 58.22 18.82
CA LEU A 40 25.77 58.07 17.40
C LEU A 40 26.52 56.89 16.77
N PHE A 41 27.83 56.77 17.02
CA PHE A 41 28.64 55.66 16.55
C PHE A 41 28.19 54.31 17.11
N SER A 42 27.84 54.26 18.41
CA SER A 42 27.32 53.05 19.04
C SER A 42 25.96 52.62 18.46
N THR A 43 25.06 53.57 18.20
CA THR A 43 23.77 53.27 17.55
C THR A 43 23.95 52.82 16.10
N LEU A 44 24.90 53.40 15.36
CA LEU A 44 25.19 53.02 13.98
C LEU A 44 25.76 51.60 13.91
N LEU A 45 26.71 51.26 14.78
CA LEU A 45 27.26 49.91 14.90
C LEU A 45 26.19 48.88 15.29
N PHE A 46 25.29 49.23 16.22
CA PHE A 46 24.19 48.36 16.62
C PHE A 46 23.17 48.14 15.48
N THR A 47 22.85 49.17 14.70
CA THR A 47 22.01 49.01 13.52
C THR A 47 22.70 48.21 12.41
N TRP A 48 24.01 48.36 12.23
CA TRP A 48 24.78 47.60 11.24
C TRP A 48 24.86 46.12 11.58
N THR A 49 25.01 45.76 12.86
CA THR A 49 24.97 44.35 13.29
C THR A 49 23.57 43.75 13.16
N LEU A 50 22.51 44.51 13.44
CA LEU A 50 21.12 44.06 13.24
C LEU A 50 20.79 43.85 11.75
N ILE A 51 21.27 44.73 10.87
CA ILE A 51 21.09 44.64 9.42
C ILE A 51 21.93 43.49 8.83
N SER A 52 23.17 43.30 9.31
CA SER A 52 24.03 42.20 8.84
C SER A 52 23.55 40.81 9.29
N THR A 53 22.87 40.72 10.45
CA THR A 53 22.25 39.47 10.94
C THR A 53 20.91 39.15 10.28
N THR A 54 20.19 40.16 9.79
CA THR A 54 18.92 39.99 9.06
C THR A 54 19.11 39.78 7.55
N ILE A 55 20.20 40.25 6.95
CA ILE A 55 20.44 40.14 5.49
C ILE A 55 21.29 38.91 5.09
N SER A 56 22.04 38.29 6.02
CA SER A 56 22.87 37.11 5.71
C SER A 56 22.18 35.74 5.82
N SER A 57 20.86 35.65 5.66
CA SER A 57 20.19 34.33 5.57
C SER A 57 19.05 34.25 4.55
N THR A 58 19.18 34.95 3.42
CA THR A 58 18.48 34.56 2.18
C THR A 58 19.48 34.11 1.12
N SER A 59 20.36 33.17 1.49
CA SER A 59 20.78 32.17 0.52
C SER A 59 19.66 31.15 0.41
N THR A 60 18.78 31.30 -0.58
CA THR A 60 17.98 30.19 -1.10
C THR A 60 18.92 29.17 -1.72
N SER A 61 19.64 28.43 -0.87
CA SER A 61 19.97 27.06 -1.18
C SER A 61 18.63 26.37 -1.29
N SER A 62 18.27 25.95 -2.50
CA SER A 62 17.25 24.95 -2.73
C SER A 62 17.69 23.67 -2.00
N SER A 63 17.47 23.63 -0.69
CA SER A 63 17.43 22.40 0.07
C SER A 63 16.35 21.59 -0.62
N ALA A 64 16.77 20.59 -1.40
CA ALA A 64 15.84 19.59 -1.90
C ALA A 64 15.09 19.10 -0.66
N VAL A 65 13.83 19.48 -0.54
CA VAL A 65 12.96 18.95 0.50
C VAL A 65 12.90 17.47 0.19
N THR A 66 13.71 16.67 0.88
CA THR A 66 13.62 15.23 0.82
C THR A 66 12.29 14.89 1.47
N SER A 67 11.23 14.83 0.67
CA SER A 67 9.94 14.34 1.11
C SER A 67 10.18 12.97 1.74
N PRO A 68 9.70 12.73 2.97
CA PRO A 68 9.87 11.43 3.59
C PRO A 68 9.27 10.35 2.69
N LEU A 69 9.91 9.18 2.65
CA LEU A 69 9.38 8.04 1.92
C LEU A 69 7.95 7.72 2.42
N PRO A 70 7.04 7.26 1.54
CA PRO A 70 5.72 6.83 1.97
C PRO A 70 5.81 5.76 3.05
N PRO A 71 4.92 5.77 4.07
CA PRO A 71 4.98 4.80 5.18
C PRO A 71 5.00 3.34 4.73
N SER A 72 4.24 2.98 3.69
CA SER A 72 4.23 1.63 3.12
C SER A 72 5.60 1.23 2.56
N VAL A 73 6.30 2.15 1.89
CA VAL A 73 7.64 1.93 1.33
C VAL A 73 8.68 1.78 2.44
N THR A 74 8.72 2.69 3.41
CA THR A 74 9.63 2.60 4.56
C THR A 74 9.44 1.29 5.31
N LYS A 75 8.18 0.88 5.49
CA LYS A 75 7.86 -0.35 6.21
C LYS A 75 8.25 -1.61 5.44
N ALA A 76 7.99 -1.67 4.13
CA ALA A 76 8.45 -2.78 3.30
C ALA A 76 9.97 -2.90 3.33
N LEU A 77 10.70 -1.78 3.20
CA LEU A 77 12.17 -1.77 3.30
C LEU A 77 12.65 -2.30 4.65
N LEU A 78 12.07 -1.83 5.77
CA LEU A 78 12.43 -2.30 7.09
C LEU A 78 12.11 -3.80 7.26
N HIS A 79 10.94 -4.24 6.81
CA HIS A 79 10.52 -5.64 6.88
C HIS A 79 11.51 -6.56 6.17
N TYR A 80 11.81 -6.29 4.90
CA TYR A 80 12.68 -7.18 4.11
C TYR A 80 14.17 -7.02 4.45
N ALA A 81 14.61 -5.87 4.96
CA ALA A 81 15.98 -5.70 5.46
C ALA A 81 16.21 -6.41 6.80
N ALA A 82 15.19 -6.47 7.66
CA ALA A 82 15.27 -7.10 8.97
C ALA A 82 14.92 -8.61 8.96
N ALA A 83 14.25 -9.10 7.91
CA ALA A 83 13.85 -10.49 7.78
C ALA A 83 15.06 -11.39 7.48
N ALA A 84 15.73 -11.87 8.52
CA ALA A 84 16.69 -12.96 8.41
C ALA A 84 15.94 -14.30 8.43
N ASN A 85 15.84 -14.94 7.26
CA ASN A 85 15.31 -16.29 7.05
C ASN A 85 13.79 -16.46 7.27
N SER A 86 12.99 -16.19 6.23
CA SER A 86 11.59 -16.64 6.21
C SER A 86 11.51 -18.14 5.95
N SER A 87 10.64 -18.84 6.68
CA SER A 87 10.32 -20.26 6.47
C SER A 87 9.32 -20.49 5.34
N THR A 88 8.68 -19.44 4.82
CA THR A 88 7.79 -19.50 3.66
C THR A 88 8.62 -19.40 2.38
N LYS A 89 8.36 -20.26 1.39
CA LYS A 89 8.95 -20.14 0.06
C LYS A 89 8.43 -18.84 -0.59
N PRO A 90 9.26 -17.80 -0.76
CA PRO A 90 8.84 -16.55 -1.39
C PRO A 90 8.75 -16.71 -2.91
N MET A 91 8.16 -15.74 -3.59
CA MET A 91 8.28 -15.63 -5.04
C MET A 91 9.74 -15.44 -5.44
N SER A 92 10.11 -15.94 -6.62
CA SER A 92 11.43 -15.69 -7.20
C SER A 92 11.60 -14.20 -7.56
N PRO A 93 12.84 -13.68 -7.63
CA PRO A 93 13.06 -12.31 -8.09
C PRO A 93 12.50 -12.05 -9.50
N ALA A 94 12.49 -13.06 -10.38
CA ALA A 94 11.92 -12.93 -11.73
C ALA A 94 10.40 -12.84 -11.68
N GLU A 95 9.75 -13.67 -10.85
CA GLU A 95 8.29 -13.62 -10.60
C GLU A 95 7.87 -12.25 -10.05
N ILE A 96 8.59 -11.76 -9.02
CA ILE A 96 8.35 -10.43 -8.44
C ILE A 96 8.51 -9.34 -9.50
N SER A 97 9.55 -9.44 -10.33
CA SER A 97 9.81 -8.47 -11.40
C SER A 97 8.67 -8.44 -12.43
N ALA A 98 8.11 -9.59 -12.81
CA ALA A 98 7.01 -9.68 -13.77
C ALA A 98 5.75 -8.96 -13.29
N VAL A 99 5.32 -9.23 -12.04
CA VAL A 99 4.17 -8.54 -11.41
C VAL A 99 4.43 -7.05 -11.27
N SER A 100 5.58 -6.69 -10.70
CA SER A 100 5.97 -5.30 -10.43
C SER A 100 6.02 -4.48 -11.71
N THR A 101 6.59 -5.04 -12.78
CA THR A 101 6.73 -4.39 -14.07
C THR A 101 5.37 -4.12 -14.69
N SER A 102 4.44 -5.07 -14.62
CA SER A 102 3.07 -4.87 -15.11
C SER A 102 2.35 -3.80 -14.30
N LEU A 103 2.42 -3.85 -12.96
CA LEU A 103 1.80 -2.85 -12.09
C LEU A 103 2.34 -1.43 -12.33
N LEU A 104 3.65 -1.28 -12.49
CA LEU A 104 4.30 0.03 -12.64
C LEU A 104 4.14 0.65 -14.04
N ARG A 105 3.82 -0.15 -15.07
CA ARG A 105 3.56 0.33 -16.44
C ARG A 105 2.13 0.82 -16.65
N LEU A 106 1.21 0.46 -15.74
CA LEU A 106 -0.18 0.89 -15.83
C LEU A 106 -0.31 2.41 -15.59
N PRO A 107 -1.41 3.03 -16.07
CA PRO A 107 -1.72 4.43 -15.77
C PRO A 107 -1.75 4.71 -14.25
N PRO A 108 -1.62 5.99 -13.84
CA PRO A 108 -1.63 6.35 -12.43
C PRO A 108 -2.86 5.82 -11.69
N ARG A 109 -2.63 5.26 -10.49
CA ARG A 109 -3.62 4.73 -9.54
C ARG A 109 -4.28 3.38 -9.93
N PRO A 110 -3.50 2.33 -10.22
CA PRO A 110 -4.09 1.03 -10.56
C PRO A 110 -4.77 0.38 -9.36
N ASN A 111 -5.83 -0.38 -9.62
CA ASN A 111 -6.48 -1.25 -8.66
C ASN A 111 -5.83 -2.64 -8.72
N LEU A 112 -5.20 -3.05 -7.61
CA LEU A 112 -4.57 -4.35 -7.43
C LEU A 112 -5.36 -5.20 -6.41
N LEU A 113 -5.86 -6.35 -6.84
CA LEU A 113 -6.44 -7.36 -5.96
C LEU A 113 -5.45 -8.49 -5.74
N VAL A 114 -5.25 -8.92 -4.51
CA VAL A 114 -4.37 -10.04 -4.16
C VAL A 114 -5.15 -11.06 -3.36
N PHE A 115 -5.29 -12.27 -3.90
CA PHE A 115 -5.71 -13.42 -3.12
C PHE A 115 -4.48 -14.01 -2.43
N GLY A 116 -4.50 -14.07 -1.11
CA GLY A 116 -3.42 -14.52 -0.23
C GLY A 116 -2.71 -13.37 0.50
N LEU A 117 -2.56 -13.52 1.83
CA LEU A 117 -1.58 -12.78 2.62
C LEU A 117 -0.25 -13.55 2.62
N THR A 118 0.63 -13.18 1.70
CA THR A 118 1.92 -13.85 1.50
C THR A 118 3.09 -12.96 1.94
N HIS A 119 4.30 -13.50 1.81
CA HIS A 119 5.54 -12.80 2.19
C HIS A 119 5.70 -11.48 1.44
N GLU A 120 5.18 -11.38 0.21
CA GLU A 120 5.27 -10.22 -0.69
C GLU A 120 4.18 -9.16 -0.43
N SER A 121 3.25 -9.37 0.51
CA SER A 121 2.10 -8.45 0.72
C SER A 121 2.52 -7.00 0.97
N LEU A 122 3.56 -6.77 1.78
CA LEU A 122 4.08 -5.42 2.02
C LEU A 122 4.73 -4.81 0.79
N LEU A 123 5.37 -5.63 -0.06
CA LEU A 123 5.92 -5.18 -1.33
C LEU A 123 4.81 -4.69 -2.26
N TRP A 124 3.70 -5.42 -2.38
CA TRP A 124 2.57 -5.04 -3.22
C TRP A 124 1.93 -3.72 -2.78
N ALA A 125 1.73 -3.54 -1.47
CA ALA A 125 1.25 -2.27 -0.93
C ALA A 125 2.26 -1.11 -1.14
N ALA A 126 3.56 -1.40 -1.03
CA ALA A 126 4.61 -0.40 -1.24
C ALA A 126 4.74 0.01 -2.71
N LEU A 127 4.64 -0.92 -3.66
CA LEU A 127 4.75 -0.59 -5.09
C LEU A 127 3.57 0.25 -5.58
N ASN A 128 2.38 0.04 -5.01
CA ASN A 128 1.16 0.75 -5.41
C ASN A 128 0.92 2.09 -4.65
N HIS A 129 1.92 2.61 -3.93
CA HIS A 129 1.77 3.78 -3.04
C HIS A 129 1.38 5.10 -3.74
N ARG A 130 1.49 5.19 -5.08
CA ARG A 130 1.23 6.43 -5.85
C ARG A 130 -0.27 6.68 -6.09
N GLY A 131 -1.07 6.46 -5.05
CA GLY A 131 -2.51 6.63 -5.05
C GLY A 131 -3.29 5.48 -5.67
N GLY A 132 -2.66 4.33 -5.95
CA GLY A 132 -3.38 3.13 -6.33
C GLY A 132 -4.01 2.45 -5.11
N ARG A 133 -4.92 1.53 -5.39
CA ARG A 133 -5.64 0.76 -4.37
C ARG A 133 -5.13 -0.68 -4.39
N THR A 134 -4.73 -1.20 -3.24
CA THR A 134 -4.36 -2.60 -3.08
C THR A 134 -5.26 -3.24 -2.04
N VAL A 135 -5.91 -4.34 -2.41
CA VAL A 135 -6.77 -5.12 -1.51
C VAL A 135 -6.24 -6.54 -1.39
N PHE A 136 -6.13 -7.02 -0.15
CA PHE A 136 -5.74 -8.40 0.15
C PHE A 136 -6.94 -9.20 0.63
N LEU A 137 -7.07 -10.44 0.15
CA LEU A 137 -8.11 -11.39 0.57
C LEU A 137 -7.43 -12.67 1.07
N ASP A 138 -7.71 -13.12 2.29
CA ASP A 138 -7.12 -14.36 2.84
C ASP A 138 -8.15 -15.12 3.67
N GLU A 139 -7.97 -16.42 3.88
CA GLU A 139 -8.89 -17.20 4.70
C GLU A 139 -8.71 -17.02 6.21
N ASN A 140 -7.59 -16.45 6.65
CA ASN A 140 -7.24 -16.39 8.06
C ASN A 140 -7.56 -15.03 8.68
N GLU A 141 -8.72 -14.92 9.33
CA GLU A 141 -9.17 -13.73 10.06
C GLU A 141 -8.10 -13.18 11.03
N TYR A 142 -7.41 -14.05 11.76
CA TYR A 142 -6.35 -13.64 12.67
C TYR A 142 -5.15 -13.03 11.93
N ALA A 143 -4.76 -13.61 10.77
CA ALA A 143 -3.69 -13.07 9.95
C ALA A 143 -4.06 -11.70 9.38
N ILE A 144 -5.30 -11.55 8.90
CA ILE A 144 -5.86 -10.28 8.40
C ILE A 144 -5.83 -9.23 9.51
N SER A 145 -6.46 -9.51 10.66
CA SER A 145 -6.52 -8.58 11.79
C SER A 145 -5.13 -8.13 12.26
N LYS A 146 -4.18 -9.07 12.35
CA LYS A 146 -2.78 -8.78 12.70
C LYS A 146 -2.09 -7.93 11.64
N PHE A 147 -2.33 -8.21 10.37
CA PHE A 147 -1.75 -7.48 9.24
C PHE A 147 -2.25 -6.04 9.22
N GLU A 148 -3.55 -5.81 9.34
CA GLU A 148 -4.13 -4.46 9.38
C GLU A 148 -3.67 -3.67 10.61
N SER A 149 -3.71 -4.29 11.79
CA SER A 149 -3.27 -3.66 13.05
C SER A 149 -1.81 -3.22 12.98
N SER A 150 -0.98 -4.02 12.31
CA SER A 150 0.43 -3.69 12.12
C SER A 150 0.61 -2.65 11.01
N ASN A 151 -0.25 -2.59 10.00
CA ASN A 151 -0.06 -1.80 8.78
C ASN A 151 -1.22 -0.83 8.56
N PRO A 152 -1.28 0.30 9.30
CA PRO A 152 -2.36 1.28 9.15
C PRO A 152 -2.53 1.75 7.71
N GLY A 153 -3.77 1.72 7.22
CA GLY A 153 -4.12 2.14 5.86
C GLY A 153 -4.02 1.05 4.80
N VAL A 154 -3.61 -0.17 5.15
CA VAL A 154 -3.81 -1.35 4.29
C VAL A 154 -5.28 -1.76 4.34
N GLU A 155 -5.81 -2.18 3.20
CA GLU A 155 -7.15 -2.75 3.07
C GLU A 155 -7.04 -4.27 2.89
N ALA A 156 -7.55 -5.06 3.84
CA ALA A 156 -7.54 -6.50 3.77
C ALA A 156 -8.83 -7.10 4.34
N TYR A 157 -9.30 -8.22 3.80
CA TYR A 157 -10.52 -8.88 4.26
C TYR A 157 -10.32 -10.38 4.40
N ASP A 158 -10.93 -10.97 5.42
CA ASP A 158 -11.08 -12.41 5.51
C ASP A 158 -12.24 -12.88 4.64
N ILE A 159 -12.06 -14.01 3.96
CA ILE A 159 -13.05 -14.63 3.07
C ILE A 159 -13.04 -16.15 3.23
N GLN A 160 -14.10 -16.82 2.80
CA GLN A 160 -14.19 -18.29 2.92
C GLN A 160 -13.90 -19.00 1.60
N PHE A 161 -12.81 -19.77 1.59
CA PHE A 161 -12.58 -20.75 0.53
C PHE A 161 -13.28 -22.07 0.85
N THR A 162 -14.39 -22.33 0.16
CA THR A 162 -15.25 -23.50 0.42
C THR A 162 -14.86 -24.76 -0.38
N THR A 163 -13.98 -24.63 -1.37
CA THR A 163 -13.48 -25.73 -2.22
C THR A 163 -12.32 -26.47 -1.57
N LYS A 164 -12.06 -27.72 -1.95
CA LYS A 164 -10.85 -28.47 -1.56
C LYS A 164 -10.06 -28.97 -2.76
N VAL A 165 -8.73 -29.11 -2.58
CA VAL A 165 -7.84 -29.65 -3.62
C VAL A 165 -8.30 -31.02 -4.12
N SER A 166 -8.71 -31.92 -3.22
CA SER A 166 -9.19 -33.26 -3.59
C SER A 166 -10.45 -33.27 -4.46
N GLU A 167 -11.21 -32.17 -4.48
CA GLU A 167 -12.50 -32.06 -5.17
C GLU A 167 -12.37 -31.47 -6.58
N TYR A 168 -11.16 -31.07 -6.99
CA TYR A 168 -10.94 -30.35 -8.24
C TYR A 168 -11.54 -31.01 -9.49
N PRO A 169 -11.46 -32.35 -9.69
CA PRO A 169 -11.99 -32.95 -10.91
C PRO A 169 -13.51 -32.77 -11.00
N LYS A 170 -14.21 -32.99 -9.88
CA LYS A 170 -15.66 -32.83 -9.78
C LYS A 170 -16.08 -31.36 -9.93
N LEU A 171 -15.35 -30.45 -9.29
CA LEU A 171 -15.62 -29.02 -9.36
C LEU A 171 -15.46 -28.49 -10.80
N LEU A 172 -14.44 -28.96 -11.52
CA LEU A 172 -14.21 -28.60 -12.92
C LEU A 172 -15.36 -29.08 -13.80
N SER A 173 -15.71 -30.36 -13.74
CA SER A 173 -16.83 -30.91 -14.54
C SER A 173 -18.16 -30.23 -14.23
N GLN A 174 -18.42 -29.93 -12.95
CA GLN A 174 -19.62 -29.19 -12.55
C GLN A 174 -19.62 -27.78 -13.17
N ALA A 175 -18.52 -27.03 -13.04
CA ALA A 175 -18.42 -25.68 -13.58
C ALA A 175 -18.60 -25.66 -15.11
N GLN A 176 -17.99 -26.62 -15.83
CA GLN A 176 -18.18 -26.78 -17.27
C GLN A 176 -19.65 -27.05 -17.63
N SER A 177 -20.33 -27.94 -16.91
CA SER A 177 -21.77 -28.19 -17.14
C SER A 177 -22.67 -26.99 -16.83
N GLN A 178 -22.24 -26.10 -15.92
CA GLN A 178 -22.96 -24.89 -15.53
C GLN A 178 -22.46 -23.64 -16.27
N ALA A 179 -21.59 -23.77 -17.27
CA ALA A 179 -20.97 -22.64 -17.97
C ALA A 179 -21.98 -21.73 -18.69
N GLN A 180 -23.16 -22.26 -19.03
CA GLN A 180 -24.26 -21.49 -19.62
C GLN A 180 -25.30 -21.02 -18.60
N ASN A 181 -25.12 -21.33 -17.31
CA ASN A 181 -26.04 -21.04 -16.22
C ASN A 181 -25.33 -20.30 -15.07
N ASP A 182 -25.03 -20.98 -13.96
CA ASP A 182 -24.52 -20.33 -12.74
C ASP A 182 -23.01 -20.04 -12.80
N CYS A 183 -22.25 -20.69 -13.69
CA CYS A 183 -20.80 -20.53 -13.80
C CYS A 183 -20.39 -19.80 -15.10
N ARG A 184 -21.06 -18.68 -15.42
CA ARG A 184 -20.81 -17.93 -16.66
C ARG A 184 -19.57 -17.03 -16.58
N PRO A 185 -18.92 -16.69 -17.71
CA PRO A 185 -17.76 -15.78 -17.74
C PRO A 185 -18.07 -14.35 -17.31
N VAL A 186 -19.24 -13.84 -17.70
CA VAL A 186 -19.76 -12.53 -17.29
C VAL A 186 -20.96 -12.76 -16.40
N GLN A 187 -20.85 -12.41 -15.12
CA GLN A 187 -21.91 -12.63 -14.15
C GLN A 187 -21.72 -11.84 -12.85
N ASN A 188 -22.80 -11.73 -12.08
CA ASN A 188 -22.75 -11.17 -10.73
C ASN A 188 -22.35 -12.25 -9.72
N LEU A 189 -21.10 -12.20 -9.26
CA LEU A 189 -20.55 -13.16 -8.29
C LEU A 189 -21.25 -13.12 -6.92
N LEU A 190 -21.78 -11.97 -6.49
CA LEU A 190 -22.48 -11.83 -5.21
C LEU A 190 -23.73 -12.74 -5.10
N PHE A 191 -24.38 -13.02 -6.25
CA PHE A 191 -25.57 -13.87 -6.32
C PHE A 191 -25.33 -15.15 -7.13
N SER A 192 -24.07 -15.53 -7.32
CA SER A 192 -23.73 -16.73 -8.08
C SER A 192 -23.90 -17.99 -7.22
N GLU A 193 -24.57 -18.99 -7.78
CA GLU A 193 -24.68 -20.34 -7.21
C GLU A 193 -23.56 -21.29 -7.67
N CYS A 194 -22.65 -20.82 -8.54
CA CYS A 194 -21.47 -21.60 -8.92
C CYS A 194 -20.61 -21.93 -7.71
N LYS A 195 -20.27 -23.21 -7.53
CA LYS A 195 -19.41 -23.65 -6.42
C LYS A 195 -17.99 -23.09 -6.43
N LEU A 196 -17.55 -22.52 -7.56
CA LEU A 196 -16.26 -21.85 -7.69
C LEU A 196 -16.32 -20.34 -7.43
N ALA A 197 -17.51 -19.75 -7.35
CA ALA A 197 -17.65 -18.33 -7.11
C ALA A 197 -17.44 -17.99 -5.63
N ILE A 198 -16.59 -17.00 -5.37
CA ILE A 198 -16.44 -16.40 -4.04
C ILE A 198 -17.51 -15.31 -3.91
N ASN A 199 -18.60 -15.62 -3.21
CA ASN A 199 -19.79 -14.77 -3.08
C ASN A 199 -19.90 -14.02 -1.72
N ASP A 200 -18.86 -14.11 -0.88
CA ASP A 200 -18.77 -13.47 0.43
C ASP A 200 -17.75 -12.31 0.49
N LEU A 201 -17.32 -11.77 -0.66
CA LEU A 201 -16.50 -10.55 -0.68
C LEU A 201 -17.33 -9.35 -0.21
N PRO A 202 -16.70 -8.31 0.39
CA PRO A 202 -17.40 -7.06 0.63
C PRO A 202 -18.01 -6.49 -0.66
N ASN A 203 -19.26 -6.04 -0.61
CA ASN A 203 -20.05 -5.69 -1.79
C ASN A 203 -19.35 -4.74 -2.78
N HIS A 204 -18.54 -3.80 -2.27
CA HIS A 204 -17.82 -2.84 -3.12
C HIS A 204 -16.69 -3.48 -3.93
N ILE A 205 -16.14 -4.62 -3.49
CA ILE A 205 -15.03 -5.33 -4.14
C ILE A 205 -15.44 -5.88 -5.51
N TYR A 206 -16.70 -6.33 -5.65
CA TYR A 206 -17.25 -6.79 -6.92
C TYR A 206 -17.35 -5.69 -7.99
N GLN A 207 -17.40 -4.42 -7.57
CA GLN A 207 -17.62 -3.27 -8.46
C GLN A 207 -16.31 -2.57 -8.84
N VAL A 208 -15.18 -2.96 -8.24
CA VAL A 208 -13.89 -2.36 -8.55
C VAL A 208 -13.44 -2.81 -9.93
N ALA A 209 -13.05 -1.84 -10.75
CA ALA A 209 -12.41 -2.08 -12.04
C ALA A 209 -10.95 -2.50 -11.80
N TRP A 210 -10.72 -3.78 -11.49
CA TRP A 210 -9.38 -4.32 -11.22
C TRP A 210 -8.49 -4.25 -12.46
N ASP A 211 -7.29 -3.72 -12.31
CA ASP A 211 -6.28 -3.63 -13.37
C ASP A 211 -5.30 -4.78 -13.29
N VAL A 212 -4.99 -5.20 -12.06
CA VAL A 212 -4.16 -6.38 -11.77
C VAL A 212 -4.87 -7.24 -10.73
N ILE A 213 -4.90 -8.54 -10.96
CA ILE A 213 -5.32 -9.54 -9.98
C ILE A 213 -4.18 -10.54 -9.82
N LEU A 214 -3.70 -10.73 -8.59
CA LEU A 214 -2.70 -11.72 -8.24
C LEU A 214 -3.35 -12.83 -7.42
N VAL A 215 -3.30 -14.06 -7.92
CA VAL A 215 -3.74 -15.27 -7.23
C VAL A 215 -2.51 -15.96 -6.62
N ASP A 216 -2.25 -15.66 -5.35
CA ASP A 216 -1.16 -16.23 -4.54
C ASP A 216 -1.66 -16.90 -3.24
N GLY A 217 -2.95 -17.17 -3.17
CA GLY A 217 -3.61 -17.84 -2.07
C GLY A 217 -4.91 -18.48 -2.56
N PRO A 218 -5.43 -19.48 -1.85
CA PRO A 218 -4.87 -20.10 -0.65
C PRO A 218 -3.69 -21.06 -0.94
N LYS A 219 -3.15 -21.69 0.11
CA LYS A 219 -1.93 -22.52 0.03
C LYS A 219 -2.07 -23.76 -0.85
N GLY A 220 -3.16 -24.52 -0.73
CA GLY A 220 -3.44 -25.67 -1.60
C GLY A 220 -2.40 -26.81 -1.60
N TYR A 221 -1.61 -27.00 -0.52
CA TYR A 221 -0.51 -27.99 -0.50
C TYR A 221 -0.91 -29.41 -0.09
N PHE A 222 -2.17 -29.65 0.31
CA PHE A 222 -2.66 -30.97 0.70
C PHE A 222 -4.13 -31.17 0.26
N PRO A 223 -4.61 -32.42 0.12
CA PRO A 223 -5.91 -32.70 -0.50
C PRO A 223 -7.10 -32.00 0.17
N ALA A 224 -7.11 -31.91 1.50
CA ALA A 224 -8.17 -31.26 2.26
C ALA A 224 -8.04 -29.72 2.34
N ALA A 225 -6.92 -29.15 1.88
CA ALA A 225 -6.70 -27.71 1.89
C ALA A 225 -7.61 -27.04 0.87
N PRO A 226 -7.97 -25.77 1.10
CA PRO A 226 -8.51 -24.97 0.02
C PRO A 226 -7.44 -24.77 -1.06
N GLY A 227 -7.85 -24.96 -2.32
CA GLY A 227 -7.00 -24.75 -3.49
C GLY A 227 -7.33 -23.45 -4.21
N ARG A 228 -6.52 -23.09 -5.21
CA ARG A 228 -6.66 -21.84 -5.97
C ARG A 228 -7.78 -21.86 -7.04
N MET A 229 -8.62 -22.90 -7.08
CA MET A 229 -9.74 -23.03 -8.03
C MET A 229 -10.69 -21.83 -7.98
N ALA A 230 -11.22 -21.54 -6.78
CA ALA A 230 -12.21 -20.47 -6.59
C ALA A 230 -11.61 -19.07 -6.82
N PRO A 231 -10.38 -18.75 -6.34
CA PRO A 231 -9.68 -17.53 -6.73
C PRO A 231 -9.48 -17.37 -8.24
N ILE A 232 -9.04 -18.42 -8.95
CA ILE A 232 -8.82 -18.36 -10.41
C ILE A 232 -10.13 -18.10 -11.15
N PHE A 233 -11.19 -18.83 -10.81
CA PHE A 233 -12.53 -18.62 -11.38
C PHE A 233 -13.04 -17.19 -11.11
N THR A 234 -12.94 -16.74 -9.86
CA THR A 234 -13.37 -15.40 -9.44
C THR A 234 -12.58 -14.31 -10.15
N ALA A 235 -11.26 -14.46 -10.29
CA ALA A 235 -10.41 -13.54 -11.06
C ALA A 235 -10.83 -13.48 -12.53
N ALA A 236 -11.11 -14.63 -13.14
CA ALA A 236 -11.56 -14.72 -14.53
C ALA A 236 -12.89 -13.99 -14.76
N VAL A 237 -13.84 -14.12 -13.83
CA VAL A 237 -15.15 -13.45 -13.90
C VAL A 237 -15.04 -11.96 -13.62
N LEU A 238 -14.25 -11.54 -12.61
CA LEU A 238 -14.03 -10.13 -12.30
C LEU A 238 -13.37 -9.39 -13.48
N ALA A 239 -12.37 -10.01 -14.12
CA ALA A 239 -11.70 -9.44 -15.28
C ALA A 239 -12.66 -9.24 -16.47
N ARG A 240 -13.51 -10.23 -16.75
CA ARG A 240 -14.48 -10.16 -17.87
C ARG A 240 -15.66 -9.24 -17.56
N SER A 241 -16.13 -9.20 -16.33
CA SER A 241 -17.28 -8.39 -15.89
C SER A 241 -16.92 -6.91 -15.63
N LYS A 242 -15.69 -6.49 -15.95
CA LYS A 242 -15.18 -5.12 -15.75
C LYS A 242 -15.98 -4.11 -16.59
N ILE A 243 -16.87 -3.37 -15.93
CA ILE A 243 -17.82 -2.41 -16.56
C ILE A 243 -17.10 -1.30 -17.34
N SER A 244 -15.96 -0.81 -16.85
CA SER A 244 -15.20 0.24 -17.52
C SER A 244 -14.60 -0.19 -18.86
N GLY A 245 -14.69 -1.47 -19.18
CA GLY A 245 -13.96 -2.09 -20.29
C GLY A 245 -12.46 -2.21 -20.01
N GLY A 246 -11.74 -2.69 -21.01
CA GLY A 246 -10.29 -2.76 -21.05
C GLY A 246 -9.73 -4.15 -20.73
N GLU A 247 -8.46 -4.17 -20.36
CA GLU A 247 -7.72 -5.38 -20.02
C GLU A 247 -7.47 -5.44 -18.51
N THR A 248 -7.37 -6.66 -17.99
CA THR A 248 -6.94 -6.96 -16.63
C THR A 248 -5.79 -7.96 -16.70
N HIS A 249 -4.68 -7.64 -16.05
CA HIS A 249 -3.57 -8.56 -15.88
C HIS A 249 -3.89 -9.53 -14.74
N VAL A 250 -3.96 -10.83 -15.03
CA VAL A 250 -4.17 -11.86 -14.02
C VAL A 250 -2.90 -12.68 -13.88
N PHE A 251 -2.34 -12.71 -12.68
CA PHE A 251 -1.17 -13.50 -12.34
C PHE A 251 -1.58 -14.67 -11.46
N VAL A 252 -1.14 -15.88 -11.81
CA VAL A 252 -1.40 -17.09 -11.01
C VAL A 252 -0.07 -17.70 -10.61
N HIS A 253 0.23 -17.68 -9.31
CA HIS A 253 1.47 -18.24 -8.78
C HIS A 253 1.36 -19.76 -8.58
N ASP A 254 2.49 -20.45 -8.46
CA ASP A 254 2.61 -21.92 -8.50
C ASP A 254 1.89 -22.59 -9.69
N PHE A 255 1.88 -21.95 -10.85
CA PHE A 255 1.24 -22.41 -12.09
C PHE A 255 1.69 -23.80 -12.55
N GLY A 256 2.86 -24.27 -12.11
CA GLY A 256 3.33 -25.64 -12.37
C GLY A 256 2.52 -26.74 -11.68
N ARG A 257 1.68 -26.39 -10.69
CA ARG A 257 0.77 -27.34 -10.04
C ARG A 257 -0.44 -27.64 -10.91
N GLU A 258 -0.97 -28.85 -10.79
CA GLU A 258 -2.04 -29.35 -11.65
C GLU A 258 -3.32 -28.51 -11.55
N VAL A 259 -3.77 -28.21 -10.34
CA VAL A 259 -4.98 -27.42 -10.07
C VAL A 259 -4.89 -26.05 -10.71
N GLU A 260 -3.80 -25.34 -10.42
CA GLU A 260 -3.56 -23.97 -10.87
C GLU A 260 -3.50 -23.93 -12.40
N ARG A 261 -2.77 -24.86 -13.03
CA ARG A 261 -2.69 -24.96 -14.49
C ARG A 261 -4.06 -25.24 -15.11
N VAL A 262 -4.74 -26.29 -14.66
CA VAL A 262 -6.01 -26.75 -15.26
C VAL A 262 -7.10 -25.68 -15.16
N PHE A 263 -7.26 -25.07 -13.98
CA PHE A 263 -8.28 -24.04 -13.78
C PHE A 263 -7.94 -22.74 -14.51
N SER A 264 -6.66 -22.39 -14.62
CA SER A 264 -6.26 -21.21 -15.39
C SER A 264 -6.47 -21.43 -16.90
N GLU A 265 -6.10 -22.59 -17.43
CA GLU A 265 -6.35 -22.92 -18.84
C GLU A 265 -7.84 -22.96 -19.17
N GLU A 266 -8.70 -23.39 -18.23
CA GLU A 266 -10.16 -23.42 -18.39
C GLU A 266 -10.82 -22.03 -18.29
N PHE A 267 -10.44 -21.20 -17.31
CA PHE A 267 -11.18 -19.97 -16.99
C PHE A 267 -10.45 -18.69 -17.43
N LEU A 268 -9.12 -18.66 -17.37
CA LEU A 268 -8.32 -17.53 -17.88
C LEU A 268 -7.96 -17.71 -19.36
N CYS A 269 -8.04 -18.94 -19.86
CA CYS A 269 -7.81 -19.35 -21.23
C CYS A 269 -6.35 -19.32 -21.67
N LYS A 270 -5.93 -20.42 -22.30
CA LYS A 270 -4.55 -20.57 -22.78
C LYS A 270 -4.18 -19.52 -23.82
N GLU A 271 -5.14 -19.09 -24.64
CA GLU A 271 -4.96 -18.02 -25.62
C GLU A 271 -4.65 -16.64 -24.99
N ASN A 272 -4.97 -16.44 -23.71
CA ASN A 272 -4.68 -15.21 -22.99
C ASN A 272 -3.36 -15.27 -22.19
N LEU A 273 -2.67 -16.42 -22.17
CA LEU A 273 -1.37 -16.57 -21.49
C LEU A 273 -0.31 -15.79 -22.27
N VAL A 274 0.25 -14.76 -21.65
CA VAL A 274 1.29 -13.90 -22.22
C VAL A 274 2.67 -14.49 -21.98
N GLU A 275 2.95 -14.89 -20.74
CA GLU A 275 4.23 -15.49 -20.36
C GLU A 275 4.09 -16.41 -19.15
N LEU A 276 5.05 -17.32 -19.03
CA LEU A 276 5.29 -18.15 -17.85
C LEU A 276 6.68 -17.82 -17.33
N VAL A 277 6.75 -17.21 -16.15
CA VAL A 277 8.00 -16.82 -15.49
C VAL A 277 8.20 -17.71 -14.28
N ASP A 278 9.15 -18.63 -14.34
CA ASP A 278 9.33 -19.69 -13.35
C ASP A 278 8.01 -20.44 -13.06
N SER A 279 7.38 -20.19 -11.91
CA SER A 279 6.10 -20.78 -11.52
C SER A 279 4.93 -19.79 -11.55
N LEU A 280 5.10 -18.62 -12.18
CA LEU A 280 4.08 -17.58 -12.30
C LEU A 280 3.52 -17.53 -13.73
N GLY A 281 2.25 -17.85 -13.90
CA GLY A 281 1.53 -17.64 -15.16
C GLY A 281 0.97 -16.22 -15.23
N HIS A 282 1.27 -15.49 -16.31
CA HIS A 282 0.73 -14.15 -16.58
C HIS A 282 -0.28 -14.19 -17.74
N PHE A 283 -1.52 -13.85 -17.43
CA PHE A 283 -2.62 -13.74 -18.39
C PHE A 283 -3.05 -12.28 -18.56
N VAL A 284 -3.50 -11.94 -19.77
CA VAL A 284 -4.17 -10.66 -20.04
C VAL A 284 -5.58 -10.94 -20.53
N VAL A 285 -6.57 -10.66 -19.68
CA VAL A 285 -7.98 -10.98 -19.94
C VAL A 285 -8.72 -9.70 -20.30
N LYS A 286 -9.45 -9.73 -21.42
CA LYS A 286 -10.27 -8.60 -21.88
C LYS A 286 -11.64 -8.63 -21.21
N SER A 287 -12.16 -7.45 -20.89
CA SER A 287 -13.56 -7.27 -20.52
C SER A 287 -14.48 -7.73 -21.65
N GLU A 288 -15.60 -8.36 -21.32
CA GLU A 288 -16.62 -8.81 -22.26
C GLU A 288 -17.91 -8.02 -22.06
N ALA A 289 -18.63 -7.75 -23.16
CA ALA A 289 -19.94 -7.11 -23.06
C ALA A 289 -20.95 -8.08 -22.45
N HIS A 290 -21.93 -7.54 -21.72
CA HIS A 290 -23.06 -8.32 -21.16
C HIS A 290 -24.09 -8.69 -22.24
N ASP A 291 -23.66 -8.88 -23.48
CA ASP A 291 -24.54 -9.21 -24.59
C ASP A 291 -24.82 -10.71 -24.51
N GLY A 292 -26.10 -11.07 -24.29
CA GLY A 292 -26.58 -12.40 -23.89
C GLY A 292 -26.40 -13.53 -24.91
N GLU A 293 -25.37 -13.49 -25.76
CA GLU A 293 -24.87 -14.70 -26.41
C GLU A 293 -24.22 -15.61 -25.38
N SER A 294 -24.20 -16.91 -25.68
CA SER A 294 -23.64 -17.98 -24.84
C SER A 294 -22.13 -17.77 -24.61
N ALA A 295 -21.76 -16.85 -23.72
CA ALA A 295 -20.38 -16.54 -23.40
C ALA A 295 -19.77 -17.79 -22.77
N VAL A 296 -18.86 -18.42 -23.51
CA VAL A 296 -17.96 -19.46 -23.00
C VAL A 296 -16.64 -18.79 -22.61
N PHE A 297 -15.95 -19.32 -21.60
CA PHE A 297 -14.68 -18.72 -21.15
C PHE A 297 -13.66 -18.67 -22.28
N CYS A 298 -13.41 -19.80 -22.95
CA CYS A 298 -12.39 -19.97 -23.97
C CYS A 298 -13.02 -20.44 -25.27
N LYS A 299 -12.77 -19.73 -26.37
CA LYS A 299 -13.43 -20.01 -27.66
C LYS A 299 -12.83 -21.21 -28.39
N ASN A 300 -11.60 -21.59 -28.04
CA ASN A 300 -10.84 -22.63 -28.72
C ASN A 300 -10.84 -24.00 -28.00
N SER A 301 -11.53 -24.15 -26.86
CA SER A 301 -11.58 -25.42 -26.12
C SER A 301 -12.55 -26.45 -26.72
N SER A 302 -13.54 -26.00 -27.50
CA SER A 302 -14.56 -26.87 -28.12
C SER A 302 -14.06 -27.70 -29.31
N SER A 303 -12.85 -27.45 -29.82
CA SER A 303 -12.34 -28.08 -31.05
C SER A 303 -11.68 -29.45 -30.85
N LYS A 304 -11.65 -30.00 -29.62
CA LYS A 304 -10.91 -31.24 -29.30
C LYS A 304 -11.77 -32.47 -28.95
N VAL A 305 -13.08 -32.42 -29.14
CA VAL A 305 -13.96 -33.59 -28.97
C VAL A 305 -14.74 -33.87 -30.25
N VAL A 306 -14.04 -34.05 -31.37
CA VAL A 306 -14.58 -34.77 -32.54
C VAL A 306 -13.41 -35.51 -33.19
N GLY A 307 -13.48 -36.83 -33.19
CA GLY A 307 -12.64 -37.71 -34.01
C GLY A 307 -11.50 -38.37 -33.25
N ASP A 308 -11.80 -39.49 -32.60
CA ASP A 308 -11.00 -40.72 -32.63
C ASP A 308 -11.94 -41.88 -32.23
N GLU A 309 -12.99 -42.06 -33.02
CA GLU A 309 -13.57 -43.39 -33.28
C GLU A 309 -13.22 -43.70 -34.75
N GLU A 310 -12.26 -44.59 -34.98
CA GLU A 310 -12.24 -45.45 -36.15
C GLU A 310 -11.32 -46.66 -35.92
N ASP A 311 -11.95 -47.83 -36.05
CA ASP A 311 -11.48 -49.21 -36.32
C ASP A 311 -10.51 -49.95 -35.39
#